data_AF-A0A0S6WWI0-F1
#
_entry.id   AF-A0A0S6WWI0-F1
#
_cell.length_a   1.000
_cell.length_b   1.000
_cell.length_c   1.000
_cell.angle_alpha   90.00
_cell.angle_beta   90.00
_cell.angle_gamma   90.00
#
_symmetry.space_group_name_H-M   'P 1'
#
loop_
_entity.id
_entity.type
_entity.pdbx_description
1 polymer ?
#
loop_
_entity_poly.entity_id
_entity_poly.type
_entity_poly.pdbx_seq_one_letter_code
_entity_poly.pdbx_strand_id
1 'polypeptide(L)'
;MLVLISYMMVAVVFAAGFAWAASLGLGGFAKEPAMSAMDYYYFALITVTTVGLGDIYPTDHLRVIAGIASLTGFILISCTAQYVYKTMSQQED
;
A
#
# COMPACT_ATOMS: atom_id res chain seq x y z
N MET A 1 -16.84 -1.30 7.33
CA MET A 1 -16.48 -2.24 6.23
C MET A 1 -15.98 -1.51 4.99
N LEU A 2 -16.62 -0.42 4.55
CA LEU A 2 -16.19 0.34 3.36
C LEU A 2 -14.71 0.78 3.39
N VAL A 3 -14.25 1.30 4.52
CA VAL A 3 -12.84 1.70 4.72
C VAL A 3 -11.90 0.51 4.50
N LEU A 4 -12.16 -0.65 5.10
CA LEU A 4 -11.28 -1.82 4.93
C LEU A 4 -11.19 -2.25 3.46
N ILE A 5 -12.32 -2.24 2.75
CA ILE A 5 -12.38 -2.55 1.32
C ILE A 5 -11.56 -1.53 0.51
N SER A 6 -11.61 -0.24 0.84
CA SER A 6 -10.81 0.76 0.13
C SER A 6 -9.31 0.53 0.30
N TYR A 7 -8.84 0.13 1.49
CA TYR A 7 -7.42 -0.21 1.70
C TYR A 7 -7.00 -1.44 0.88
N MET A 8 -7.84 -2.49 0.87
CA MET A 8 -7.56 -3.69 0.08
C MET A 8 -7.49 -3.38 -1.42
N MET A 9 -8.44 -2.58 -1.93
CA MET A 9 -8.47 -2.17 -3.34
C MET A 9 -7.24 -1.33 -3.73
N VAL A 10 -6.85 -0.37 -2.88
CA VAL A 10 -5.64 0.44 -3.12
C VAL A 10 -4.38 -0.42 -3.09
N ALA A 11 -4.29 -1.38 -2.17
CA ALA A 11 -3.19 -2.33 -2.14
C ALA A 11 -3.12 -3.19 -3.43
N VAL A 12 -4.25 -3.63 -3.99
CA VAL A 12 -4.27 -4.35 -5.28
C VAL A 12 -3.73 -3.47 -6.41
N VAL A 13 -4.14 -2.20 -6.48
CA VAL A 13 -3.66 -1.26 -7.51
C VAL A 13 -2.15 -1.07 -7.43
N PHE A 14 -1.61 -0.85 -6.23
CA PHE A 14 -0.17 -0.73 -6.04
C PHE A 14 0.57 -2.04 -6.33
N ALA A 15 0.02 -3.20 -5.96
CA ALA A 15 0.61 -4.50 -6.26
C ALA A 15 0.75 -4.72 -7.78
N ALA A 16 -0.30 -4.42 -8.54
CA ALA A 16 -0.26 -4.46 -10.00
C ALA A 16 0.75 -3.44 -10.56
N GLY A 17 0.80 -2.23 -9.99
CA GLY A 17 1.78 -1.20 -10.33
C GLY A 17 3.24 -1.65 -10.11
N PHE A 18 3.53 -2.34 -9.00
CA PHE A 18 4.85 -2.89 -8.71
C PHE A 18 5.22 -4.03 -9.65
N ALA A 19 4.28 -4.94 -9.95
CA ALA A 19 4.51 -6.01 -10.91
C ALA A 19 4.79 -5.46 -12.32
N TRP A 20 4.06 -4.42 -12.74
CA TRP A 20 4.28 -3.77 -14.03
C TRP A 20 5.58 -2.96 -14.06
N ALA A 21 5.89 -2.21 -13.00
CA ALA A 21 7.15 -1.47 -12.91
C ALA A 21 8.38 -2.40 -12.90
N ALA A 22 8.27 -3.57 -12.26
CA ALA A 22 9.30 -4.59 -12.29
C ALA A 22 9.49 -5.20 -13.69
N SER A 23 8.40 -5.43 -14.46
CA SER A 23 8.51 -5.94 -15.83
C SER A 23 9.10 -4.94 -16.82
N LEU A 24 9.01 -3.64 -16.51
CA LEU A 24 9.69 -2.57 -17.25
C LEU A 24 11.18 -2.41 -16.90
N GLY A 25 11.70 -3.19 -15.94
CA GLY A 25 13.11 -3.11 -15.53
C GLY A 25 13.45 -1.87 -14.70
N LEU A 26 12.46 -1.23 -14.05
CA LEU A 26 12.67 -0.06 -13.17
C LEU A 26 13.34 -0.43 -11.82
N GLY A 27 13.55 -1.72 -11.59
CA GLY A 27 14.14 -2.29 -10.39
C GLY A 27 13.58 -3.68 -10.12
N GLY A 28 13.91 -4.23 -8.96
CA GLY A 28 13.34 -5.47 -8.46
C GLY A 28 12.98 -5.43 -6.99
N PHE A 29 12.77 -6.62 -6.45
CA PHE A 29 12.58 -6.87 -5.03
C PHE A 29 13.67 -7.81 -4.59
N ALA A 30 14.37 -7.45 -3.52
CA ALA A 30 15.38 -8.32 -2.94
C ALA A 30 14.67 -9.33 -2.03
N LYS A 31 14.18 -10.42 -2.65
CA LYS A 31 13.57 -11.56 -1.98
C LYS A 31 14.11 -12.85 -2.60
N GLU A 32 14.49 -13.79 -1.75
CA GLU A 32 14.75 -15.20 -2.08
C GLU A 32 13.50 -16.00 -1.68
N PRO A 33 12.80 -16.76 -2.55
CA PRO A 33 12.91 -16.92 -4.01
C PRO A 33 12.05 -15.89 -4.79
N ALA A 34 11.89 -16.10 -6.11
CA ALA A 34 11.14 -15.22 -7.02
C ALA A 34 9.77 -14.75 -6.50
N MET A 35 9.45 -13.47 -6.71
CA MET A 35 8.21 -12.84 -6.27
C MET A 35 6.97 -13.50 -6.89
N SER A 36 6.06 -13.97 -6.03
CA SER A 36 4.70 -14.37 -6.41
C SER A 36 3.76 -13.16 -6.50
N ALA A 37 2.61 -13.31 -7.18
CA ALA A 37 1.54 -12.30 -7.17
C ALA A 37 1.09 -11.95 -5.73
N MET A 38 1.09 -12.93 -4.83
CA MET A 38 0.76 -12.72 -3.42
C MET A 38 1.83 -11.88 -2.70
N ASP A 39 3.10 -11.99 -3.09
CA ASP A 39 4.20 -11.24 -2.48
C ASP A 39 4.12 -9.75 -2.86
N TYR A 40 3.77 -9.45 -4.11
CA TYR A 40 3.48 -8.07 -4.53
C TYR A 40 2.32 -7.46 -3.76
N TYR A 41 1.24 -8.24 -3.56
CA TYR A 41 0.09 -7.79 -2.79
C TYR A 41 0.43 -7.58 -1.32
N TYR A 42 1.13 -8.53 -0.70
CA TYR A 42 1.60 -8.41 0.67
C TYR A 42 2.49 -7.18 0.86
N PHE A 43 3.48 -6.97 -0.02
CA PHE A 43 4.35 -5.81 0.02
C PHE A 43 3.57 -4.49 -0.13
N ALA A 44 2.65 -4.42 -1.10
CA ALA A 44 1.81 -3.25 -1.31
C ALA A 44 0.91 -2.98 -0.09
N LEU A 45 0.34 -4.02 0.52
CA LEU A 45 -0.54 -3.91 1.68
C LEU A 45 0.22 -3.38 2.90
N ILE A 46 1.38 -3.96 3.25
CA ILE A 46 2.17 -3.49 4.40
C ILE A 46 2.72 -2.07 4.18
N THR A 47 2.91 -1.66 2.92
CA THR A 47 3.39 -0.32 2.57
C THR A 47 2.26 0.71 2.66
N VAL A 48 1.09 0.43 2.08
CA VAL A 48 -0.10 1.30 2.14
C VAL A 48 -0.65 1.40 3.57
N THR A 49 -0.50 0.37 4.39
CA THR A 49 -0.88 0.43 5.81
C THR A 49 0.22 1.02 6.69
N THR A 50 1.35 1.44 6.11
CA THR A 50 2.51 2.03 6.80
C THR A 50 3.19 1.12 7.84
N VAL A 51 2.96 -0.20 7.78
CA VAL A 51 3.54 -1.18 8.71
C VAL A 51 5.01 -1.43 8.39
N GLY A 52 5.34 -1.70 7.12
CA GLY A 52 6.72 -1.86 6.65
C GLY A 52 7.55 -2.93 7.37
N LEU A 53 7.08 -4.18 7.40
CA LEU A 53 7.77 -5.30 8.08
C LEU A 53 9.20 -5.57 7.61
N GLY A 54 9.56 -5.17 6.38
CA GLY A 54 10.93 -5.16 5.88
C GLY A 54 11.47 -6.53 5.44
N ASP A 55 10.65 -7.56 5.43
CA ASP A 55 10.98 -8.90 4.90
C ASP A 55 11.06 -8.92 3.36
N ILE A 56 10.34 -8.01 2.71
CA ILE A 56 10.45 -7.71 1.28
C ILE A 56 10.78 -6.23 1.15
N TYR A 57 11.82 -5.89 0.39
CA TYR A 57 12.19 -4.50 0.15
C TYR A 57 12.49 -4.22 -1.33
N PRO A 58 12.07 -3.04 -1.83
CA PRO A 58 12.26 -2.65 -3.22
C PRO A 58 13.70 -2.20 -3.49
N THR A 59 14.20 -2.49 -4.68
CA THR A 59 15.50 -2.01 -5.18
C THR A 59 15.32 -0.93 -6.24
N ASP A 60 16.38 -0.16 -6.48
CA ASP A 60 16.45 0.84 -7.55
C ASP A 60 15.29 1.85 -7.50
N HIS A 61 14.63 2.11 -8.64
CA HIS A 61 13.60 3.14 -8.74
C HIS A 61 12.27 2.75 -8.09
N LEU A 62 12.03 1.45 -7.82
CA LEU A 62 10.84 0.99 -7.11
C LEU A 62 10.75 1.56 -5.68
N ARG A 63 11.87 1.98 -5.09
CA ARG A 63 11.91 2.66 -3.78
C ARG A 63 11.08 3.95 -3.77
N VAL A 64 11.08 4.69 -4.87
CA VAL A 64 10.30 5.92 -5.01
C VAL A 64 8.80 5.59 -5.04
N ILE A 65 8.43 4.54 -5.79
CA ILE A 65 7.04 4.08 -5.88
C ILE A 65 6.56 3.58 -4.53
N ALA A 66 7.39 2.86 -3.78
CA ALA A 66 7.09 2.47 -2.40
C ALA A 66 6.89 3.67 -1.47
N GLY A 67 7.71 4.71 -1.59
CA GLY A 67 7.50 5.96 -0.86
C GLY A 67 6.14 6.62 -1.18
N ILE A 68 5.75 6.66 -2.46
CA ILE A 68 4.45 7.18 -2.90
C ILE A 68 3.30 6.32 -2.36
N ALA A 69 3.45 5.00 -2.33
CA ALA A 69 2.47 4.08 -1.75
C ALA A 69 2.27 4.35 -0.26
N SER A 70 3.35 4.53 0.51
CA SER A 70 3.29 4.89 1.94
C SER A 70 2.62 6.25 2.16
N LEU A 71 2.94 7.25 1.33
CA LEU A 71 2.31 8.57 1.40
C LEU A 71 0.80 8.49 1.12
N THR A 72 0.41 7.70 0.12
CA THR A 72 -1.01 7.46 -0.20
C THR A 72 -1.73 6.80 0.98
N GLY A 73 -1.08 5.81 1.61
CA GLY A 73 -1.54 5.18 2.85
C GLY A 73 -1.78 6.16 3.98
N PHE A 74 -0.80 7.03 4.24
CA PHE A 74 -0.89 8.06 5.27
C PHE A 74 -2.08 9.02 5.03
N ILE A 75 -2.33 9.42 3.78
CA ILE A 75 -3.49 10.25 3.43
C ILE A 75 -4.80 9.50 3.71
N LEU A 76 -4.88 8.22 3.32
CA LEU A 76 -6.08 7.40 3.59
C LEU A 76 -6.37 7.24 5.08
N ILE A 77 -5.33 7.07 5.92
CA ILE A 77 -5.47 7.00 7.38
C ILE A 77 -6.06 8.31 7.91
N SER A 78 -5.49 9.44 7.46
CA SER A 78 -5.96 10.77 7.84
C SER A 78 -7.42 11.03 7.44
N CYS A 79 -7.79 10.68 6.21
CA CYS A 79 -9.17 10.81 5.72
C CYS A 79 -10.14 9.89 6.47
N THR A 80 -9.71 8.67 6.80
CA THR A 80 -10.51 7.71 7.58
C THR A 80 -10.80 8.26 8.97
N ALA A 81 -9.79 8.80 9.66
CA ALA A 81 -9.95 9.39 10.99
C ALA A 81 -10.96 10.55 10.96
N GLN A 82 -10.86 11.42 9.95
CA GLN A 82 -11.82 12.52 9.75
C GLN A 82 -13.25 12.03 9.47
N TYR A 83 -13.39 10.98 8.65
CA TYR A 83 -14.70 10.38 8.36
C TYR A 83 -15.34 9.78 9.62
N VAL A 84 -14.57 9.04 10.42
CA VAL A 84 -15.05 8.46 11.68
C VAL A 84 -15.46 9.56 12.66
N TYR A 85 -14.63 10.60 12.82
CA TYR A 85 -14.94 11.73 13.69
C TYR A 85 -16.26 12.43 13.31
N LYS A 86 -16.44 12.75 12.03
CA LYS A 86 -17.70 13.34 11.54
C LYS A 86 -18.91 12.45 11.77
N THR A 87 -18.74 11.13 11.61
CA THR A 87 -19.83 10.18 11.81
C THR A 87 -20.25 10.11 13.28
N MET A 88 -19.29 10.22 14.21
CA MET A 88 -19.58 10.25 15.65
C MET A 88 -20.23 11.56 16.08
N SER A 89 -19.71 12.71 15.63
CA SER A 89 -20.26 14.02 16.00
C SER A 89 -21.70 14.21 15.50
N GLN A 90 -22.06 13.61 14.36
CA GLN A 90 -23.41 13.69 13.80
C GLN A 90 -24.45 12.84 14.56
N GLN A 91 -24.04 12.01 15.52
CA GLN A 91 -24.95 11.24 16.39
C GLN A 91 -25.23 11.93 17.72
N GLU A 92 -24.54 13.04 18.03
CA GLU A 92 -24.76 13.86 19.24
C GLU A 92 -25.83 14.96 19.03
N ASP A 93 -26.30 15.17 17.79
CA ASP A 93 -27.42 16.05 17.42
C ASP A 93 -28.68 15.25 17.03
#